data_AF-A0A914WG36-F1
#
_entry.id   AF-A0A914WG36-F1
#
_cell.length_a   1.000
_cell.length_b   1.000
_cell.length_c   1.000
_cell.angle_alpha   90.00
_cell.angle_beta   90.00
_cell.angle_gamma   90.00
#
_symmetry.space_group_name_H-M   'P 1'
#
loop_
_entity.id
_entity.type
_entity.pdbx_description
1 polymer ?
#
loop_
_entity_poly.entity_id
_entity_poly.type
_entity_poly.pdbx_seq_one_letter_code
_entity_poly.pdbx_strand_id
1 'polypeptide(L)'
;MLFIVLTTVFCFFAAHISAQWVILEANSSVQLLEHIDEQLVDGRRPVSIEPVVKNGNKDRDIGFLAIYKPQQPDRTWLIRLNMTSERFTAEHSDQAGRGYVIMSVCGYEIDGTARFVAVWEKMPDVSAQDVVIGLTSDEYVIKLREYTDMKLNPHYVCGYNIQGNDFYAGVWHKPVGYLVHWYIAQEDLDECFESDWKYSRENYHPLIFRPFDTKDSVMCTAVWMKDYGNSYRLQIGADVRRMTAELKDSELQPRQVTSFKKDGMKKYLILWTGEQFAWNGRSIAVSQLLPGPSHNFDHIDAVVVNFMRAYEIPAFSFAVSVRERLTLARSYGLADIRKRETVNPESRFRIASVTKPLTSAAIFKLIEMGLLKSLDQKVFGMGNGILGGKFGTKPLNPLLLLVTVRHLLTHRAGGWSNQMKIEFKQPTLERHQFLSWVIDTFQLEYLPGTAYVYSNIGYMFLGRIVEALSNQTYDAFVKRHVFEPSGIIGANIGKRRREQKLPNEVRFIQTDSGGLKSGFFFGILSPT
;
A
#
# COMPACT_ATOMS: atom_id res chain seq x y z
N MET A 1 -29.68 36.80 14.69
CA MET A 1 -30.44 36.34 13.50
C MET A 1 -30.00 37.20 12.32
N LEU A 2 -28.96 36.75 11.60
CA LEU A 2 -28.53 37.31 10.32
C LEU A 2 -28.06 36.10 9.50
N PHE A 3 -28.92 35.63 8.59
CA PHE A 3 -28.60 34.55 7.67
C PHE A 3 -27.86 35.16 6.48
N ILE A 4 -26.62 34.76 6.23
CA ILE A 4 -25.96 34.98 4.93
C ILE A 4 -25.80 33.61 4.28
N VAL A 5 -26.65 33.36 3.28
CA VAL A 5 -26.51 32.26 2.33
C VAL A 5 -25.65 32.79 1.19
N LEU A 6 -24.38 32.38 1.10
CA LEU A 6 -23.55 32.67 -0.08
C LEU A 6 -23.91 31.67 -1.18
N THR A 7 -24.56 32.18 -2.23
CA THR A 7 -24.86 31.44 -3.46
C THR A 7 -23.77 31.78 -4.49
N THR A 8 -23.23 30.76 -5.15
CA THR A 8 -22.09 30.79 -6.08
C THR A 8 -22.28 31.83 -7.20
N VAL A 9 -21.31 32.74 -7.39
CA VAL A 9 -21.19 33.59 -8.59
C VAL A 9 -20.04 33.06 -9.45
N PHE A 10 -20.37 32.63 -10.67
CA PHE A 10 -19.40 32.30 -11.71
C PHE A 10 -18.78 33.59 -12.27
N CYS A 11 -17.47 33.78 -12.10
CA CYS A 11 -16.70 34.72 -12.91
C CYS A 11 -15.63 33.96 -13.68
N PHE A 12 -15.83 33.85 -15.00
CA PHE A 12 -14.80 33.45 -15.96
C PHE A 12 -13.86 34.64 -16.18
N PHE A 13 -12.59 34.54 -15.75
CA PHE A 13 -11.50 35.24 -16.42
C PHE A 13 -10.28 34.33 -16.48
N ALA A 14 -9.75 34.19 -17.70
CA ALA A 14 -8.54 33.46 -18.00
C ALA A 14 -7.30 34.28 -17.57
N ALA A 15 -6.46 33.70 -16.71
CA ALA A 15 -5.06 34.08 -16.57
C ALA A 15 -4.23 32.84 -16.20
N HIS A 16 -3.27 32.53 -17.07
CA HIS A 16 -2.29 31.46 -16.91
C HIS A 16 -1.31 31.76 -15.77
N ILE A 17 -1.65 31.29 -14.57
CA ILE A 17 -0.69 30.76 -13.60
C ILE A 17 -1.29 29.42 -13.18
N SER A 18 -0.59 28.31 -13.39
CA SER A 18 -0.97 27.05 -12.75
C SER A 18 -0.96 27.31 -11.25
N ALA A 19 -2.13 27.55 -10.64
CA ALA A 19 -2.20 27.84 -9.22
C ALA A 19 -1.43 26.73 -8.49
N GLN A 20 -0.46 27.09 -7.64
CA GLN A 20 0.19 26.15 -6.74
C GLN A 20 -0.60 26.13 -5.42
N TRP A 21 -0.41 25.10 -4.61
CA TRP A 21 -0.96 25.07 -3.26
C TRP A 21 -0.40 26.23 -2.40
N VAL A 22 -1.12 26.63 -1.36
CA VAL A 22 -0.61 27.57 -0.33
C VAL A 22 -1.11 27.16 1.04
N ILE A 23 -0.35 27.47 2.09
CA ILE A 23 -0.78 27.35 3.49
C ILE A 23 -0.79 28.73 4.11
N LEU A 24 -1.93 29.15 4.64
CA LEU A 24 -2.08 30.43 5.31
C LEU A 24 -2.53 30.23 6.76
N GLU A 25 -1.98 31.05 7.64
CA GLU A 25 -2.41 31.15 9.02
C GLU A 25 -3.27 32.41 9.20
N ALA A 26 -4.50 32.22 9.67
CA ALA A 26 -5.42 33.27 10.05
C ALA A 26 -5.49 33.41 11.57
N ASN A 27 -5.57 34.64 12.04
CA ASN A 27 -5.62 34.98 13.44
C ASN A 27 -7.04 34.95 14.03
N SER A 28 -8.06 34.83 13.19
CA SER A 28 -9.46 34.79 13.59
C SER A 28 -10.28 34.12 12.48
N SER A 29 -11.55 33.82 12.77
CA SER A 29 -12.50 33.37 11.75
C SER A 29 -12.73 34.41 10.66
N VAL A 30 -12.70 35.70 10.98
CA VAL A 30 -12.84 36.80 10.00
C VAL A 30 -11.66 36.80 9.02
N GLN A 31 -10.43 36.77 9.53
CA GLN A 31 -9.25 36.75 8.66
C GLN A 31 -9.19 35.46 7.81
N LEU A 32 -9.69 34.33 8.34
CA LEU A 32 -9.80 33.10 7.56
C LEU A 32 -10.74 33.28 6.36
N LEU A 33 -11.89 33.93 6.55
CA LEU A 33 -12.84 34.21 5.47
C LEU A 33 -12.24 35.18 4.44
N GLU A 34 -11.54 36.23 4.87
CA GLU A 34 -10.81 37.14 3.99
C GLU A 34 -9.77 36.39 3.13
N HIS A 35 -8.95 35.53 3.75
CA HIS A 35 -8.01 34.69 3.02
C HIS A 35 -8.73 33.78 2.01
N ILE A 36 -9.87 33.20 2.37
CA ILE A 36 -10.64 32.35 1.44
C ILE A 36 -11.09 33.14 0.21
N ASP A 37 -11.60 34.36 0.41
CA ASP A 37 -12.05 35.23 -0.68
C ASP A 37 -10.87 35.61 -1.61
N GLU A 38 -9.71 35.94 -1.03
CA GLU A 38 -8.49 36.20 -1.81
C GLU A 38 -8.02 34.96 -2.58
N GLN A 39 -8.01 33.79 -1.94
CA GLN A 39 -7.56 32.55 -2.57
C GLN A 39 -8.52 32.10 -3.69
N LEU A 40 -9.81 32.39 -3.57
CA LEU A 40 -10.80 32.15 -4.61
C LEU A 40 -10.50 32.95 -5.88
N VAL A 41 -10.13 34.23 -5.75
CA VAL A 41 -9.70 35.07 -6.87
C VAL A 41 -8.47 34.48 -7.57
N ASP A 42 -7.56 33.90 -6.79
CA ASP A 42 -6.36 33.24 -7.31
C ASP A 42 -6.60 31.79 -7.81
N GLY A 43 -7.86 31.37 -7.94
CA GLY A 43 -8.23 30.06 -8.46
C GLY A 43 -7.91 28.90 -7.52
N ARG A 44 -7.93 29.13 -6.21
CA ARG A 44 -7.67 28.13 -5.16
C ARG A 44 -8.87 27.99 -4.22
N ARG A 45 -8.97 26.81 -3.61
CA ARG A 45 -10.00 26.48 -2.61
C ARG A 45 -9.40 25.88 -1.35
N PRO A 46 -10.02 26.07 -0.18
CA PRO A 46 -9.62 25.38 1.04
C PRO A 46 -9.91 23.88 0.91
N VAL A 47 -8.95 23.06 1.31
CA VAL A 47 -9.09 21.59 1.36
C VAL A 47 -8.90 21.02 2.76
N SER A 48 -8.33 21.81 3.67
CA SER A 48 -8.14 21.47 5.08
C SER A 48 -8.12 22.75 5.88
N ILE A 49 -8.85 22.80 7.00
CA ILE A 49 -8.83 23.92 7.95
C ILE A 49 -8.66 23.37 9.36
N GLU A 50 -7.70 23.92 10.08
CA GLU A 50 -7.25 23.41 11.38
C GLU A 50 -7.22 24.53 12.43
N PRO A 51 -7.83 24.32 13.60
CA PRO A 51 -7.84 25.33 14.65
C PRO A 51 -6.44 25.49 15.25
N VAL A 52 -6.13 26.71 15.66
CA VAL A 52 -4.87 27.08 16.31
C VAL A 52 -5.18 27.80 17.60
N VAL A 53 -4.90 27.15 18.72
CA VAL A 53 -5.05 27.77 20.05
C VAL A 53 -3.83 28.66 20.31
N LYS A 54 -4.07 29.97 20.50
CA LYS A 54 -2.99 30.94 20.76
C LYS A 54 -2.64 30.99 22.24
N ASN A 55 -3.41 31.75 23.01
CA ASN A 55 -3.11 32.15 24.38
C ASN A 55 -4.26 31.86 25.37
N GLY A 56 -5.30 31.13 24.94
CA GLY A 56 -6.47 30.83 25.77
C GLY A 56 -7.57 30.14 24.97
N ASN A 57 -8.69 29.87 25.63
CA ASN A 57 -9.81 29.10 25.07
C ASN A 57 -11.02 29.99 24.77
N LYS A 58 -10.83 31.30 24.59
CA LYS A 58 -11.91 32.20 24.15
C LYS A 58 -11.91 32.27 22.62
N ASP A 59 -13.05 32.58 22.02
CA ASP A 59 -13.19 32.69 20.56
C ASP A 59 -12.11 33.60 19.92
N ARG A 60 -11.81 34.74 20.56
CA ARG A 60 -10.75 35.68 20.13
C ARG A 60 -9.33 35.10 20.14
N ASP A 61 -9.12 34.01 20.88
CA ASP A 61 -7.83 33.34 21.06
C ASP A 61 -7.67 32.15 20.08
N ILE A 62 -8.68 31.90 19.23
CA ILE A 62 -8.66 30.85 18.21
C ILE A 62 -8.28 31.45 16.84
N GLY A 63 -7.16 30.97 16.30
CA GLY A 63 -6.77 31.15 14.90
C GLY A 63 -7.05 29.88 14.07
N PHE A 64 -6.67 29.91 12.79
CA PHE A 64 -6.84 28.79 11.88
C PHE A 64 -5.66 28.66 10.91
N LEU A 65 -5.25 27.44 10.62
CA LEU A 65 -4.36 27.09 9.51
C LEU A 65 -5.20 26.50 8.39
N ALA A 66 -5.04 27.00 7.18
CA ALA A 66 -5.77 26.50 6.02
C ALA A 66 -4.80 26.11 4.91
N ILE A 67 -5.02 24.91 4.34
CA ILE A 67 -4.37 24.48 3.11
C ILE A 67 -5.30 24.79 1.96
N TYR A 68 -4.78 25.51 0.96
CA TYR A 68 -5.48 25.83 -0.26
C TYR A 68 -4.85 25.08 -1.43
N LYS A 69 -5.68 24.55 -2.32
CA LYS A 69 -5.26 23.84 -3.53
C LYS A 69 -6.00 24.40 -4.75
N PRO A 70 -5.46 24.19 -5.97
CA PRO A 70 -6.11 24.65 -7.20
C PRO A 70 -7.56 24.19 -7.28
N GLN A 71 -8.42 25.08 -7.74
CA GLN A 71 -9.83 24.78 -8.00
C GLN A 71 -9.94 23.67 -9.04
N GLN A 72 -10.87 22.74 -8.82
CA GLN A 72 -11.23 21.73 -9.81
C GLN A 72 -12.63 22.06 -10.35
N PRO A 73 -12.84 22.13 -11.68
CA PRO A 73 -14.10 22.60 -12.27
C PRO A 73 -15.32 21.77 -11.87
N ASP A 74 -15.11 20.49 -11.56
CA ASP A 74 -16.11 19.49 -11.19
C ASP A 74 -16.35 19.39 -9.67
N ARG A 75 -15.57 20.10 -8.85
CA ARG A 75 -15.64 20.01 -7.39
C ARG A 75 -16.18 21.29 -6.75
N THR A 76 -17.39 21.18 -6.21
CA THR A 76 -17.99 22.21 -5.35
C THR A 76 -17.65 21.92 -3.89
N TRP A 77 -17.39 22.96 -3.10
CA TRP A 77 -16.99 22.82 -1.71
C TRP A 77 -17.72 23.82 -0.81
N LEU A 78 -17.73 23.58 0.49
CA LEU A 78 -18.22 24.51 1.51
C LEU A 78 -17.44 24.33 2.82
N ILE A 79 -17.48 25.37 3.65
CA ILE A 79 -16.89 25.34 4.98
C ILE A 79 -17.93 25.73 6.03
N ARG A 80 -17.75 25.21 7.24
CA ARG A 80 -18.46 25.67 8.43
C ARG A 80 -17.49 25.76 9.60
N LEU A 81 -17.62 26.83 10.37
CA LEU A 81 -16.81 27.13 11.55
C LEU A 81 -17.71 27.17 12.79
N ASN A 82 -17.11 27.03 13.97
CA ASN A 82 -17.78 27.28 15.26
C ASN A 82 -19.10 26.51 15.44
N MET A 83 -19.18 25.27 14.96
CA MET A 83 -20.38 24.44 15.12
C MET A 83 -20.40 23.74 16.47
N THR A 84 -21.56 23.65 17.10
CA THR A 84 -21.80 22.68 18.18
C THR A 84 -21.89 21.26 17.61
N SER A 85 -21.81 20.22 18.43
CA SER A 85 -21.99 18.83 17.99
C SER A 85 -23.34 18.62 17.30
N GLU A 86 -24.42 19.18 17.85
CA GLU A 86 -25.77 19.11 17.27
C GLU A 86 -25.83 19.78 15.89
N ARG A 87 -25.25 20.98 15.76
CA ARG A 87 -25.23 21.70 14.49
C ARG A 87 -24.39 20.97 13.45
N PHE A 88 -23.24 20.42 13.86
CA PHE A 88 -22.39 19.63 12.99
C PHE A 88 -23.14 18.41 12.44
N THR A 89 -23.79 17.64 13.30
CA THR A 89 -24.55 16.44 12.88
C THR A 89 -25.66 16.79 11.91
N ALA A 90 -26.43 17.85 12.17
CA ALA A 90 -27.49 18.30 11.28
C ALA A 90 -26.96 18.78 9.91
N GLU A 91 -25.89 19.58 9.92
CA GLU A 91 -25.26 20.05 8.69
C GLU A 91 -24.66 18.90 7.89
N HIS A 92 -23.93 17.98 8.54
CA HIS A 92 -23.35 16.83 7.87
C HIS A 92 -24.43 15.98 7.20
N SER A 93 -25.57 15.74 7.85
CA SER A 93 -26.68 14.98 7.29
C SER A 93 -27.26 15.66 6.04
N ASP A 94 -27.50 16.97 6.07
CA ASP A 94 -27.98 17.74 4.90
C ASP A 94 -26.97 17.70 3.74
N GLN A 95 -25.68 17.96 4.02
CA GLN A 95 -24.67 17.99 2.96
C GLN A 95 -24.40 16.61 2.37
N ALA A 96 -24.42 15.54 3.18
CA ALA A 96 -24.31 14.17 2.69
C ALA A 96 -25.46 13.81 1.73
N GLY A 97 -26.69 14.25 2.03
CA GLY A 97 -27.85 14.09 1.13
C GLY A 97 -27.69 14.80 -0.23
N ARG A 98 -26.77 15.76 -0.33
CA ARG A 98 -26.45 16.50 -1.56
C ARG A 98 -25.19 15.99 -2.28
N GLY A 99 -24.59 14.90 -1.78
CA GLY A 99 -23.40 14.27 -2.35
C GLY A 99 -22.07 14.90 -1.90
N TYR A 100 -22.05 15.67 -0.81
CA TYR A 100 -20.82 16.18 -0.22
C TYR A 100 -20.21 15.20 0.77
N VAL A 101 -18.88 15.12 0.77
CA VAL A 101 -18.08 14.37 1.75
C VAL A 101 -17.20 15.33 2.55
N ILE A 102 -16.80 14.94 3.76
CA ILE A 102 -15.93 15.74 4.62
C ILE A 102 -14.47 15.48 4.24
N MET A 103 -13.75 16.55 3.89
CA MET A 103 -12.32 16.49 3.58
C MET A 103 -11.47 16.66 4.83
N SER A 104 -11.90 17.53 5.75
CA SER A 104 -11.27 17.71 7.06
C SER A 104 -12.33 18.08 8.09
N VAL A 105 -12.17 17.57 9.31
CA VAL A 105 -12.95 17.96 10.49
C VAL A 105 -12.01 17.99 11.69
N CYS A 106 -12.13 19.03 12.52
CA CYS A 106 -11.39 19.10 13.77
C CYS A 106 -12.17 19.83 14.85
N GLY A 107 -12.03 19.33 16.08
CA GLY A 107 -12.60 19.93 17.28
C GLY A 107 -11.64 20.92 17.93
N TYR A 108 -12.19 21.89 18.65
CA TYR A 108 -11.44 22.83 19.48
C TYR A 108 -12.32 23.38 20.60
N GLU A 109 -11.70 23.94 21.65
CA GLU A 109 -12.41 24.49 22.79
C GLU A 109 -12.75 25.97 22.59
N ILE A 110 -14.02 26.34 22.87
CA ILE A 110 -14.40 27.72 23.20
C ILE A 110 -15.13 27.70 24.54
N ASP A 111 -14.59 28.42 25.52
CA ASP A 111 -15.16 28.59 26.87
C ASP A 111 -15.62 27.26 27.49
N GLY A 112 -14.74 26.25 27.48
CA GLY A 112 -15.02 24.92 28.02
C GLY A 112 -15.94 24.04 27.17
N THR A 113 -16.38 24.51 26.00
CA THR A 113 -17.29 23.76 25.13
C THR A 113 -16.63 23.39 23.81
N ALA A 114 -16.85 22.16 23.36
CA ALA A 114 -16.39 21.73 22.04
C ALA A 114 -17.06 22.53 20.92
N ARG A 115 -16.26 22.90 19.93
CA ARG A 115 -16.65 23.48 18.66
C ARG A 115 -15.96 22.76 17.52
N PHE A 116 -16.59 22.75 16.36
CA PHE A 116 -16.09 22.04 15.18
C PHE A 116 -15.94 22.97 14.00
N VAL A 117 -14.84 22.76 13.28
CA VAL A 117 -14.60 23.27 11.93
C VAL A 117 -14.57 22.10 10.96
N ALA A 118 -15.21 22.25 9.80
CA ALA A 118 -15.12 21.25 8.76
C ALA A 118 -15.18 21.85 7.35
N VAL A 119 -14.55 21.13 6.42
CA VAL A 119 -14.51 21.39 4.99
C VAL A 119 -15.19 20.23 4.29
N TRP A 120 -16.20 20.54 3.47
CA TRP A 120 -16.89 19.56 2.63
C TRP A 120 -16.56 19.79 1.16
N GLU A 121 -16.47 18.71 0.40
CA GLU A 121 -16.29 18.73 -1.05
C GLU A 121 -17.25 17.72 -1.70
N LYS A 122 -17.85 18.09 -2.83
CA LYS A 122 -18.69 17.20 -3.61
C LYS A 122 -17.79 16.25 -4.40
N MET A 123 -17.83 14.98 -4.02
CA MET A 123 -16.94 13.94 -4.55
C MET A 123 -17.78 12.81 -5.15
N PRO A 124 -18.02 12.80 -6.48
CA PRO A 124 -18.88 11.81 -7.12
C PRO A 124 -18.33 10.38 -7.02
N ASP A 125 -17.01 10.24 -6.83
CA ASP A 125 -16.32 8.94 -6.77
C ASP A 125 -16.34 8.31 -5.36
N VAL A 126 -16.77 9.05 -4.33
CA VAL A 126 -16.87 8.53 -2.96
C VAL A 126 -18.29 8.04 -2.72
N SER A 127 -18.49 6.72 -2.78
CA SER A 127 -19.82 6.11 -2.68
C SER A 127 -20.45 6.21 -1.29
N ALA A 128 -19.64 6.33 -0.24
CA ALA A 128 -20.08 6.58 1.14
C ALA A 128 -18.90 6.95 2.06
N GLN A 129 -19.20 7.74 3.09
CA GLN A 129 -18.31 8.02 4.22
C GLN A 129 -19.00 7.70 5.54
N ASP A 130 -18.21 7.49 6.59
CA ASP A 130 -18.65 7.48 7.98
C ASP A 130 -17.87 8.53 8.76
N VAL A 131 -18.57 9.28 9.61
CA VAL A 131 -18.04 10.46 10.31
C VAL A 131 -18.42 10.38 11.77
N VAL A 132 -17.42 10.52 12.63
CA VAL A 132 -17.58 10.51 14.09
C VAL A 132 -16.90 11.72 14.70
N ILE A 133 -17.51 12.30 15.73
CA ILE A 133 -16.99 13.45 16.48
C ILE A 133 -17.20 13.21 17.98
N GLY A 134 -16.37 13.82 18.82
CA GLY A 134 -16.55 13.78 20.27
C GLY A 134 -16.24 12.44 20.92
N LEU A 135 -15.46 11.57 20.27
CA LEU A 135 -15.06 10.30 20.85
C LEU A 135 -14.03 10.53 21.94
N THR A 136 -14.20 9.95 23.11
CA THR A 136 -13.13 9.81 24.11
C THR A 136 -12.01 8.89 23.58
N SER A 137 -10.85 8.88 24.24
CA SER A 137 -9.74 7.98 23.88
C SER A 137 -10.16 6.50 23.79
N ASP A 138 -10.94 6.02 24.76
CA ASP A 138 -11.40 4.62 24.80
C ASP A 138 -12.39 4.32 23.65
N GLU A 139 -13.34 5.22 23.43
CA GLU A 139 -14.30 5.09 22.34
C GLU A 139 -13.62 5.14 20.97
N TYR A 140 -12.61 6.00 20.81
CA TYR A 140 -11.82 6.09 19.59
C TYR A 140 -11.07 4.78 19.33
N VAL A 141 -10.41 4.19 20.32
CA VAL A 141 -9.74 2.88 20.17
C VAL A 141 -10.72 1.77 19.76
N ILE A 142 -11.93 1.76 20.34
CA ILE A 142 -12.98 0.81 19.97
C ILE A 142 -13.42 1.05 18.52
N LYS A 143 -13.71 2.30 18.17
CA LYS A 143 -14.16 2.69 16.84
C LYS A 143 -13.14 2.37 15.76
N LEU A 144 -11.86 2.58 16.06
CA LEU A 144 -10.76 2.20 15.19
C LEU A 144 -10.80 0.71 14.86
N ARG A 145 -10.95 -0.17 15.86
CA ARG A 145 -11.03 -1.62 15.65
C ARG A 145 -12.25 -2.00 14.81
N GLU A 146 -13.42 -1.43 15.11
CA GLU A 146 -14.64 -1.64 14.31
C GLU A 146 -14.39 -1.27 12.84
N TYR A 147 -13.80 -0.10 12.58
CA TYR A 147 -13.52 0.35 11.22
C TYR A 147 -12.39 -0.42 10.54
N THR A 148 -11.42 -0.96 11.29
CA THR A 148 -10.45 -1.95 10.77
C THR A 148 -11.18 -3.18 10.26
N ASP A 149 -12.08 -3.75 11.07
CA ASP A 149 -12.80 -4.98 10.75
C ASP A 149 -13.79 -4.78 9.59
N MET A 150 -14.43 -3.61 9.55
CA MET A 150 -15.29 -3.16 8.45
C MET A 150 -14.50 -2.73 7.21
N LYS A 151 -13.16 -2.63 7.32
CA LYS A 151 -12.24 -2.29 6.23
C LYS A 151 -12.52 -0.93 5.63
N LEU A 152 -12.87 0.04 6.46
CA LEU A 152 -13.03 1.43 6.03
C LEU A 152 -11.66 2.10 5.92
N ASN A 153 -11.50 2.98 4.92
CA ASN A 153 -10.27 3.70 4.70
C ASN A 153 -10.26 4.99 5.54
N PRO A 154 -9.35 5.15 6.52
CA PRO A 154 -9.20 6.43 7.21
C PRO A 154 -8.86 7.54 6.22
N HIS A 155 -9.64 8.63 6.25
CA HIS A 155 -9.41 9.80 5.41
C HIS A 155 -8.80 10.95 6.23
N TYR A 156 -9.40 11.20 7.40
CA TYR A 156 -9.01 12.28 8.29
C TYR A 156 -9.23 11.88 9.74
N VAL A 157 -8.32 12.28 10.64
CA VAL A 157 -8.47 12.16 12.09
C VAL A 157 -7.90 13.43 12.71
N CYS A 158 -8.59 13.98 13.70
CA CYS A 158 -8.14 15.07 14.55
C CYS A 158 -8.33 14.66 16.01
N GLY A 159 -7.23 14.67 16.77
CA GLY A 159 -7.26 14.71 18.23
C GLY A 159 -7.31 16.16 18.71
N TYR A 160 -8.10 16.43 19.74
CA TYR A 160 -8.26 17.75 20.34
C TYR A 160 -8.57 17.63 21.83
N ASN A 161 -8.27 18.68 22.59
CA ASN A 161 -8.45 18.69 24.04
C ASN A 161 -9.57 19.66 24.44
N ILE A 162 -10.44 19.24 25.36
CA ILE A 162 -11.47 20.08 26.00
C ILE A 162 -11.31 19.95 27.51
N GLN A 163 -10.99 21.04 28.20
CA GLN A 163 -10.82 21.11 29.64
C GLN A 163 -9.85 20.04 30.22
N GLY A 164 -8.79 19.73 29.49
CA GLY A 164 -7.80 18.73 29.90
C GLY A 164 -8.17 17.29 29.54
N ASN A 165 -9.29 17.05 28.86
CA ASN A 165 -9.69 15.72 28.37
C ASN A 165 -9.53 15.62 26.85
N ASP A 166 -8.97 14.50 26.40
CA ASP A 166 -8.70 14.27 24.98
C ASP A 166 -9.93 13.66 24.27
N PHE A 167 -10.21 14.20 23.09
CA PHE A 167 -11.30 13.79 22.22
C PHE A 167 -10.84 13.65 20.78
N TYR A 168 -11.60 12.90 20.00
CA TYR A 168 -11.30 12.59 18.61
C TYR A 168 -12.49 12.83 17.70
N ALA A 169 -12.17 13.36 16.53
CA ALA A 169 -13.05 13.44 15.37
C ALA A 169 -12.37 12.74 14.20
N GLY A 170 -13.13 12.07 13.34
CA GLY A 170 -12.56 11.42 12.18
C GLY A 170 -13.56 11.10 11.08
N VAL A 171 -13.00 10.82 9.92
CA VAL A 171 -13.69 10.53 8.67
C VAL A 171 -13.08 9.28 8.06
N TRP A 172 -13.92 8.31 7.72
CA TRP A 172 -13.54 7.10 7.02
C TRP A 172 -14.37 6.96 5.74
N HIS A 173 -13.74 6.56 4.65
CA HIS A 173 -14.43 6.30 3.38
C HIS A 173 -14.66 4.80 3.20
N LYS A 174 -15.82 4.42 2.65
CA LYS A 174 -16.01 3.05 2.19
C LYS A 174 -15.10 2.84 0.96
N PRO A 175 -14.25 1.80 0.93
CA PRO A 175 -13.36 1.59 -0.20
C PRO A 175 -14.15 1.26 -1.45
N VAL A 176 -13.81 1.91 -2.57
CA VAL A 176 -14.21 1.50 -3.91
C VAL A 176 -13.08 0.64 -4.48
N GLY A 177 -12.86 -0.56 -3.92
CA GLY A 177 -11.80 -1.46 -4.38
C GLY A 177 -11.03 -2.20 -3.28
N TYR A 178 -9.78 -2.58 -3.58
CA TYR A 178 -8.94 -3.44 -2.73
C TYR A 178 -8.75 -2.91 -1.31
N LEU A 179 -8.50 -3.88 -0.41
CA LEU A 179 -8.06 -3.63 0.94
C LEU A 179 -6.68 -2.99 0.93
N VAL A 180 -6.60 -1.77 1.45
CA VAL A 180 -5.33 -1.12 1.75
C VAL A 180 -5.03 -1.37 3.21
N HIS A 181 -3.90 -1.98 3.51
CA HIS A 181 -3.47 -2.15 4.90
C HIS A 181 -3.01 -0.81 5.46
N TRP A 182 -3.48 -0.54 6.67
CA TRP A 182 -3.11 0.62 7.43
C TRP A 182 -2.59 0.22 8.82
N TYR A 183 -1.64 1.01 9.31
CA TYR A 183 -1.30 1.07 10.73
C TYR A 183 -1.86 2.37 11.28
N ILE A 184 -2.53 2.29 12.40
CA ILE A 184 -3.00 3.47 13.13
C ILE A 184 -2.30 3.47 14.48
N ALA A 185 -1.72 4.61 14.83
CA ALA A 185 -1.12 4.86 16.11
C ALA A 185 -1.76 6.06 16.79
N GLN A 186 -1.88 5.94 18.10
CA GLN A 186 -2.15 7.02 19.02
C GLN A 186 -1.11 6.91 20.12
N GLU A 187 -0.03 7.68 19.97
CA GLU A 187 1.21 7.55 20.73
C GLU A 187 1.72 8.95 21.07
N ASP A 188 2.71 9.06 21.97
CA ASP A 188 3.43 10.31 22.14
C ASP A 188 4.13 10.71 20.83
N LEU A 189 4.33 12.01 20.60
CA LEU A 189 4.86 12.50 19.33
C LEU A 189 6.19 11.86 18.94
N ASP A 190 7.10 11.68 19.90
CA ASP A 190 8.42 11.09 19.62
C ASP A 190 8.31 9.60 19.27
N GLU A 191 7.44 8.84 19.94
CA GLU A 191 7.11 7.44 19.58
C GLU A 191 6.48 7.35 18.19
N CYS A 192 5.62 8.30 17.82
CA CYS A 192 5.04 8.40 16.49
C CYS A 192 6.11 8.51 15.39
N PHE A 193 7.22 9.21 15.65
CA PHE A 193 8.36 9.29 14.72
C PHE A 193 9.17 7.99 14.66
N GLU A 194 9.30 7.26 15.78
CA GLU A 194 9.90 5.92 15.78
C GLU A 194 9.05 4.93 14.97
N SER A 195 7.74 4.99 15.15
CA SER A 195 6.74 4.26 14.37
C SER A 195 6.86 4.59 12.87
N ASP A 196 6.97 5.87 12.48
CA ASP A 196 7.19 6.27 11.08
C ASP A 196 8.50 5.70 10.50
N TRP A 197 9.59 5.75 11.27
CA TRP A 197 10.87 5.16 10.86
C TRP A 197 10.78 3.65 10.64
N LYS A 198 10.04 2.95 11.51
CA LYS A 198 9.78 1.51 11.38
C LYS A 198 8.92 1.20 10.15
N TYR A 199 7.77 1.86 10.01
CA TYR A 199 6.78 1.57 8.97
C TYR A 199 7.25 1.98 7.57
N SER A 200 8.02 3.06 7.43
CA SER A 200 8.61 3.49 6.15
C SER A 200 9.54 2.45 5.53
N ARG A 201 10.25 1.67 6.35
CA ARG A 201 11.08 0.53 5.89
C ARG A 201 10.26 -0.64 5.34
N GLU A 202 8.98 -0.69 5.69
CA GLU A 202 8.01 -1.68 5.22
C GLU A 202 7.16 -1.16 4.03
N ASN A 203 7.48 0.02 3.49
CA ASN A 203 6.76 0.74 2.43
C ASN A 203 5.36 1.23 2.83
N TYR A 204 5.19 1.54 4.10
CA TYR A 204 4.06 2.32 4.56
C TYR A 204 4.43 3.80 4.59
N HIS A 205 3.50 4.66 4.16
CA HIS A 205 3.69 6.11 4.12
C HIS A 205 2.58 6.77 4.95
N PRO A 206 2.88 7.81 5.73
CA PRO A 206 1.86 8.48 6.52
C PRO A 206 0.84 9.13 5.58
N LEU A 207 -0.42 8.75 5.79
CA LEU A 207 -1.60 9.38 5.23
C LEU A 207 -2.12 10.48 6.16
N ILE A 208 -1.99 10.25 7.47
CA ILE A 208 -2.34 11.18 8.54
C ILE A 208 -1.16 11.17 9.50
N PHE A 209 -0.73 12.34 9.94
CA PHE A 209 0.29 12.47 10.99
C PHE A 209 0.06 13.79 11.71
N ARG A 210 -0.66 13.74 12.84
CA ARG A 210 -1.14 14.91 13.55
C ARG A 210 -0.75 14.89 15.02
N PRO A 211 0.25 15.68 15.41
CA PRO A 211 0.37 16.11 16.79
C PRO A 211 -0.79 17.01 17.21
N PHE A 212 -1.20 16.86 18.47
CA PHE A 212 -2.13 17.74 19.17
C PHE A 212 -1.70 17.85 20.64
N ASP A 213 -2.00 19.00 21.25
CA ASP A 213 -1.66 19.27 22.64
C ASP A 213 -2.63 18.54 23.57
N THR A 214 -2.10 17.78 24.54
CA THR A 214 -2.86 17.27 25.68
C THR A 214 -2.55 18.11 26.92
N LYS A 215 -3.08 17.71 28.07
CA LYS A 215 -2.82 18.42 29.33
C LYS A 215 -1.33 18.46 29.70
N ASP A 216 -0.64 17.34 29.52
CA ASP A 216 0.72 17.13 30.06
C ASP A 216 1.76 16.74 28.99
N SER A 217 1.35 16.43 27.75
CA SER A 217 2.24 16.02 26.66
C SER A 217 1.75 16.46 25.28
N VAL A 218 2.46 16.05 24.23
CA VAL A 218 2.02 16.17 22.84
C VAL A 218 1.80 14.77 22.32
N MET A 219 0.53 14.41 22.14
CA MET A 219 0.13 13.15 21.52
C MET A 219 0.08 13.30 20.01
N CYS A 220 0.16 12.18 19.31
CA CYS A 220 0.12 12.10 17.86
C CYS A 220 -0.92 11.06 17.42
N THR A 221 -1.79 11.47 16.50
CA THR A 221 -2.64 10.55 15.73
C THR A 221 -2.00 10.36 14.36
N ALA A 222 -1.56 9.14 14.08
CA ALA A 222 -0.91 8.81 12.82
C ALA A 222 -1.58 7.61 12.18
N VAL A 223 -1.68 7.68 10.86
CA VAL A 223 -2.17 6.60 10.01
C VAL A 223 -1.17 6.42 8.89
N TRP A 224 -0.56 5.25 8.81
CA TRP A 224 0.28 4.90 7.67
C TRP A 224 -0.46 3.95 6.76
N MET A 225 -0.40 4.24 5.47
CA MET A 225 -1.00 3.45 4.42
C MET A 225 0.10 2.80 3.59
N LYS A 226 -0.09 1.54 3.24
CA LYS A 226 0.82 0.89 2.30
C LYS A 226 0.65 1.51 0.92
N ASP A 227 1.68 2.19 0.45
CA ASP A 227 1.69 2.87 -0.86
C ASP A 227 3.03 2.60 -1.53
N TYR A 228 3.01 2.41 -2.85
CA TYR A 228 4.13 1.91 -3.62
C TYR A 228 4.77 2.97 -4.53
N GLY A 229 4.22 4.18 -4.54
CA GLY A 229 4.65 5.32 -5.34
C GLY A 229 4.96 6.57 -4.52
N ASN A 230 4.29 6.81 -3.39
CA ASN A 230 4.40 8.09 -2.70
C ASN A 230 5.78 8.37 -2.12
N SER A 231 6.33 9.55 -2.44
CA SER A 231 7.31 10.24 -1.61
C SER A 231 6.56 10.99 -0.51
N TYR A 232 7.14 11.11 0.68
CA TYR A 232 6.60 11.99 1.72
C TYR A 232 7.72 12.66 2.51
N ARG A 233 7.37 13.74 3.22
CA ARG A 233 8.24 14.38 4.20
C ARG A 233 7.39 14.84 5.37
N LEU A 234 7.81 14.47 6.58
CA LEU A 234 7.34 15.09 7.81
C LEU A 234 8.28 16.25 8.13
N GLN A 235 7.75 17.48 8.21
CA GLN A 235 8.54 18.68 8.48
C GLN A 235 8.00 19.35 9.75
N ILE A 236 8.86 19.54 10.75
CA ILE A 236 8.57 20.34 11.94
C ILE A 236 9.30 21.68 11.84
N GLY A 237 8.63 22.77 12.20
CA GLY A 237 9.23 24.10 12.22
C GLY A 237 8.45 25.09 13.08
N ALA A 238 8.94 26.33 13.17
CA ALA A 238 8.31 27.42 13.93
C ALA A 238 7.64 28.48 13.03
N ASP A 239 7.82 28.39 11.71
CA ASP A 239 7.28 29.35 10.74
C ASP A 239 6.81 28.61 9.48
N VAL A 240 5.49 28.58 9.29
CA VAL A 240 4.84 27.93 8.13
C VAL A 240 5.30 28.54 6.81
N ARG A 241 5.53 29.85 6.73
CA ARG A 241 5.98 30.51 5.50
C ARG A 241 7.38 30.03 5.10
N ARG A 242 8.29 29.91 6.06
CA ARG A 242 9.62 29.33 5.80
C ARG A 242 9.53 27.87 5.38
N MET A 243 8.73 27.08 6.10
CA MET A 243 8.55 25.65 5.81
C MET A 243 7.99 25.42 4.39
N THR A 244 7.00 26.22 3.98
CA THR A 244 6.43 26.16 2.62
C THR A 244 7.39 26.62 1.54
N ALA A 245 8.19 27.67 1.78
CA ALA A 245 9.18 28.14 0.82
C ALA A 245 10.24 27.06 0.49
N GLU A 246 10.64 26.25 1.47
CA GLU A 246 11.60 25.15 1.28
C GLU A 246 11.12 24.05 0.31
N LEU A 247 9.80 23.91 0.11
CA LEU A 247 9.22 22.82 -0.69
C LEU A 247 8.36 23.30 -1.87
N LYS A 248 8.33 24.60 -2.13
CA LYS A 248 7.54 25.22 -3.20
C LYS A 248 7.83 24.63 -4.59
N ASP A 249 9.10 24.33 -4.86
CA ASP A 249 9.55 23.78 -6.15
C ASP A 249 9.73 22.25 -6.13
N SER A 250 9.25 21.59 -5.08
CA SER A 250 9.31 20.13 -4.97
C SER A 250 8.09 19.45 -5.61
N GLU A 251 8.20 18.14 -5.89
CA GLU A 251 7.06 17.30 -6.28
C GLU A 251 6.06 17.04 -5.13
N LEU A 252 6.42 17.42 -3.90
CA LEU A 252 5.59 17.21 -2.73
C LEU A 252 4.59 18.34 -2.56
N GLN A 253 3.38 17.98 -2.15
CA GLN A 253 2.30 18.91 -1.85
C GLN A 253 1.90 18.77 -0.39
N PRO A 254 1.39 19.85 0.24
CA PRO A 254 0.91 19.76 1.60
C PRO A 254 -0.37 18.93 1.61
N ARG A 255 -0.37 17.92 2.48
CA ARG A 255 -1.52 17.07 2.74
C ARG A 255 -2.20 17.48 4.04
N GLN A 256 -1.40 17.77 5.05
CA GLN A 256 -1.89 18.11 6.38
C GLN A 256 -0.95 19.11 7.05
N VAL A 257 -1.53 20.01 7.82
CA VAL A 257 -0.80 20.96 8.66
C VAL A 257 -1.45 20.99 10.03
N THR A 258 -0.65 21.09 11.09
CA THR A 258 -1.13 21.23 12.47
C THR A 258 -0.19 22.12 13.26
N SER A 259 -0.69 22.73 14.32
CA SER A 259 0.11 23.41 15.33
C SER A 259 0.04 22.70 16.66
N PHE A 260 1.12 22.73 17.42
CA PHE A 260 1.24 22.14 18.76
C PHE A 260 2.30 22.90 19.56
N LYS A 261 2.36 22.69 20.87
CA LYS A 261 3.32 23.29 21.78
C LYS A 261 4.34 22.24 22.22
N LYS A 262 5.59 22.40 21.79
CA LYS A 262 6.71 21.59 22.29
C LYS A 262 7.69 22.50 23.03
N ASP A 263 8.04 22.12 24.25
CA ASP A 263 8.92 22.90 25.14
C ASP A 263 8.43 24.35 25.37
N GLY A 264 7.12 24.52 25.52
CA GLY A 264 6.47 25.82 25.71
C GLY A 264 6.44 26.72 24.47
N MET A 265 7.00 26.26 23.34
CA MET A 265 7.04 27.00 22.09
C MET A 265 6.06 26.43 21.09
N LYS A 266 5.32 27.32 20.41
CA LYS A 266 4.47 26.92 19.29
C LYS A 266 5.32 26.38 18.14
N LYS A 267 4.95 25.22 17.63
CA LYS A 267 5.52 24.54 16.48
C LYS A 267 4.42 24.18 15.50
N TYR A 268 4.84 23.91 14.28
CA TYR A 268 3.98 23.42 13.22
C TYR A 268 4.57 22.11 12.69
N LEU A 269 3.69 21.18 12.34
CA LEU A 269 4.04 20.00 11.54
C LEU A 269 3.28 20.07 10.23
N ILE A 270 4.00 19.88 9.12
CA ILE A 270 3.41 19.70 7.80
C ILE A 270 3.77 18.29 7.31
N LEU A 271 2.73 17.52 6.98
CA LEU A 271 2.86 16.29 6.21
C LEU A 271 2.80 16.64 4.72
N TRP A 272 3.93 16.44 4.06
CA TRP A 272 4.09 16.60 2.63
C TRP A 272 3.98 15.25 1.95
N THR A 273 3.17 15.13 0.91
CA THR A 273 3.04 13.90 0.13
C THR A 273 3.18 14.19 -1.35
N GLY A 274 3.84 13.29 -2.08
CA GLY A 274 3.78 13.25 -3.52
C GLY A 274 2.38 12.88 -4.01
N GLU A 275 2.18 12.94 -5.32
CA GLU A 275 0.93 12.52 -5.94
C GLU A 275 0.71 11.01 -5.78
N GLN A 276 -0.42 10.62 -5.17
CA GLN A 276 -0.82 9.22 -5.10
C GLN A 276 -0.86 8.62 -6.50
N PHE A 277 -0.32 7.41 -6.64
CA PHE A 277 -0.43 6.70 -7.90
C PHE A 277 -1.89 6.31 -8.13
N ALA A 278 -2.47 6.88 -9.18
CA ALA A 278 -3.75 6.45 -9.73
C ALA A 278 -3.65 6.51 -11.24
N TRP A 279 -4.26 5.54 -11.93
CA TRP A 279 -4.40 5.57 -13.36
C TRP A 279 -5.46 6.56 -13.81
N ASN A 280 -6.42 6.92 -12.95
CA ASN A 280 -7.44 7.91 -13.28
C ASN A 280 -6.77 9.22 -13.77
N GLY A 281 -7.23 9.74 -14.91
CA GLY A 281 -6.63 10.91 -15.56
C GLY A 281 -5.24 10.72 -16.19
N ARG A 282 -4.62 9.53 -16.10
CA ARG A 282 -3.31 9.22 -16.70
C ARG A 282 -3.44 8.31 -17.92
N SER A 283 -2.59 8.53 -18.92
CA SER A 283 -2.42 7.60 -20.04
C SER A 283 -1.63 6.37 -19.62
N ILE A 284 -2.09 5.19 -20.02
CA ILE A 284 -1.34 3.94 -19.84
C ILE A 284 -0.48 3.70 -21.08
N ALA A 285 0.84 3.79 -20.93
CA ALA A 285 1.76 3.53 -22.03
C ALA A 285 1.66 2.06 -22.47
N VAL A 286 1.59 1.82 -23.78
CA VAL A 286 1.57 0.47 -24.37
C VAL A 286 2.87 0.24 -25.13
N SER A 287 3.50 -0.89 -24.91
CA SER A 287 4.72 -1.32 -25.61
C SER A 287 4.54 -2.73 -26.17
N GLN A 288 5.21 -3.03 -27.29
CA GLN A 288 5.10 -4.32 -27.97
C GLN A 288 6.46 -4.76 -28.55
N LEU A 289 6.71 -6.07 -28.56
CA LEU A 289 8.00 -6.63 -29.00
C LEU A 289 8.08 -6.77 -30.53
N LEU A 290 6.94 -6.90 -31.21
CA LEU A 290 6.88 -7.10 -32.66
C LEU A 290 5.86 -6.14 -33.28
N PRO A 291 6.18 -5.45 -34.39
CA PRO A 291 5.17 -4.90 -35.27
C PRO A 291 4.53 -6.09 -36.00
N GLY A 292 3.52 -6.72 -35.36
CA GLY A 292 2.73 -7.76 -36.02
C GLY A 292 1.98 -7.18 -37.22
N PRO A 293 1.47 -8.04 -38.13
CA PRO A 293 0.50 -7.60 -39.14
C PRO A 293 -0.62 -6.80 -38.48
N SER A 294 -1.22 -5.86 -39.22
CA SER A 294 -2.22 -4.87 -38.76
C SER A 294 -3.52 -5.51 -38.23
N HIS A 295 -3.42 -6.27 -37.15
CA HIS A 295 -4.54 -6.78 -36.40
C HIS A 295 -4.95 -5.70 -35.42
N ASN A 296 -6.23 -5.36 -35.44
CA ASN A 296 -6.83 -4.50 -34.44
C ASN A 296 -6.88 -5.28 -33.11
N PHE A 297 -6.13 -4.78 -32.12
CA PHE A 297 -6.12 -5.31 -30.76
C PHE A 297 -6.82 -4.37 -29.77
N ASP A 298 -7.56 -3.37 -30.25
CA ASP A 298 -8.18 -2.31 -29.44
C ASP A 298 -9.09 -2.89 -28.36
N HIS A 299 -9.78 -4.00 -28.65
CA HIS A 299 -10.60 -4.68 -27.64
C HIS A 299 -9.76 -5.27 -26.51
N ILE A 300 -8.62 -5.88 -26.82
CA ILE A 300 -7.70 -6.41 -25.80
C ILE A 300 -7.10 -5.25 -25.00
N ASP A 301 -6.68 -4.19 -25.67
CA ASP A 301 -6.14 -2.99 -25.03
C ASP A 301 -7.17 -2.39 -24.07
N ALA A 302 -8.43 -2.25 -24.49
CA ALA A 302 -9.51 -1.73 -23.67
C ALA A 302 -9.75 -2.61 -22.43
N VAL A 303 -9.79 -3.94 -22.59
CA VAL A 303 -9.96 -4.88 -21.46
C VAL A 303 -8.80 -4.75 -20.47
N VAL A 304 -7.56 -4.73 -20.94
CA VAL A 304 -6.38 -4.62 -20.06
C VAL A 304 -6.32 -3.25 -19.39
N VAL A 305 -6.56 -2.15 -20.12
CA VAL A 305 -6.57 -0.79 -19.57
C VAL A 305 -7.67 -0.64 -18.52
N ASN A 306 -8.88 -1.14 -18.78
CA ASN A 306 -9.97 -1.08 -17.81
C ASN A 306 -9.65 -1.91 -16.57
N PHE A 307 -9.07 -3.10 -16.73
CA PHE A 307 -8.62 -3.93 -15.62
C PHE A 307 -7.53 -3.22 -14.80
N MET A 308 -6.52 -2.63 -15.45
CA MET A 308 -5.46 -1.88 -14.77
C MET A 308 -5.99 -0.68 -14.02
N ARG A 309 -6.94 0.08 -14.60
CA ARG A 309 -7.60 1.22 -13.94
C ARG A 309 -8.43 0.79 -12.74
N ALA A 310 -9.27 -0.22 -12.90
CA ALA A 310 -10.14 -0.71 -11.81
C ALA A 310 -9.36 -1.23 -10.60
N TYR A 311 -8.13 -1.70 -10.83
CA TYR A 311 -7.32 -2.39 -9.82
C TYR A 311 -6.00 -1.67 -9.50
N GLU A 312 -5.79 -0.49 -10.06
CA GLU A 312 -4.58 0.32 -9.94
C GLU A 312 -3.29 -0.50 -10.13
N ILE A 313 -3.29 -1.39 -11.13
CA ILE A 313 -2.15 -2.29 -11.43
C ILE A 313 -1.09 -1.49 -12.19
N PRO A 314 0.13 -1.28 -11.65
CA PRO A 314 1.08 -0.37 -12.27
C PRO A 314 1.73 -0.90 -13.55
N ALA A 315 1.91 -2.22 -13.65
CA ALA A 315 2.48 -2.87 -14.82
C ALA A 315 1.72 -4.16 -15.14
N PHE A 316 1.40 -4.34 -16.41
CA PHE A 316 0.83 -5.57 -16.94
C PHE A 316 1.63 -6.01 -18.16
N SER A 317 1.87 -7.31 -18.32
CA SER A 317 2.51 -7.88 -19.51
C SER A 317 1.89 -9.23 -19.83
N PHE A 318 1.68 -9.51 -21.11
CA PHE A 318 1.20 -10.80 -21.58
C PHE A 318 1.75 -11.14 -22.96
N ALA A 319 1.75 -12.43 -23.28
CA ALA A 319 2.08 -12.96 -24.59
C ALA A 319 1.03 -13.99 -25.02
N VAL A 320 0.73 -14.04 -26.32
CA VAL A 320 -0.17 -15.02 -26.94
C VAL A 320 0.59 -15.77 -28.02
N SER A 321 0.56 -17.09 -27.92
CA SER A 321 1.08 -17.99 -28.95
C SER A 321 -0.06 -18.75 -29.60
N VAL A 322 -0.06 -18.81 -30.93
CA VAL A 322 -1.03 -19.58 -31.73
C VAL A 322 -0.23 -20.51 -32.63
N ARG A 323 -0.50 -21.81 -32.58
CA ARG A 323 0.24 -22.83 -33.33
C ARG A 323 1.76 -22.68 -33.15
N GLU A 324 2.17 -22.56 -31.90
CA GLU A 324 3.58 -22.44 -31.47
C GLU A 324 4.30 -21.17 -31.97
N ARG A 325 3.56 -20.21 -32.54
CA ARG A 325 4.10 -18.93 -32.99
C ARG A 325 3.62 -17.80 -32.10
N LEU A 326 4.58 -17.03 -31.56
CA LEU A 326 4.29 -15.80 -30.84
C LEU A 326 3.56 -14.83 -31.78
N THR A 327 2.28 -14.59 -31.48
CA THR A 327 1.40 -13.73 -32.28
C THR A 327 1.30 -12.33 -31.67
N LEU A 328 1.41 -12.23 -30.34
CA LEU A 328 1.31 -10.97 -29.62
C LEU A 328 2.19 -11.02 -28.36
N ALA A 329 2.92 -9.95 -28.09
CA ALA A 329 3.60 -9.70 -26.82
C ALA A 329 3.49 -8.22 -26.49
N ARG A 330 2.72 -7.88 -25.45
CA ARG A 330 2.40 -6.50 -25.07
C ARG A 330 2.59 -6.28 -23.59
N SER A 331 3.00 -5.05 -23.25
CA SER A 331 3.07 -4.57 -21.89
C SER A 331 2.44 -3.19 -21.75
N TYR A 332 1.93 -2.90 -20.57
CA TYR A 332 1.11 -1.73 -20.27
C TYR A 332 1.58 -1.11 -18.95
N GLY A 333 1.77 0.20 -18.94
CA GLY A 333 2.05 0.98 -17.75
C GLY A 333 3.54 1.16 -17.42
N LEU A 334 3.88 1.10 -16.13
CA LEU A 334 5.18 1.50 -15.59
C LEU A 334 5.86 0.37 -14.82
N ALA A 335 7.07 -0.01 -15.24
CA ALA A 335 7.95 -0.92 -14.51
C ALA A 335 8.43 -0.33 -13.18
N ASP A 336 8.53 1.00 -13.08
CA ASP A 336 8.79 1.72 -11.82
C ASP A 336 8.00 3.04 -11.83
N ILE A 337 7.01 3.15 -10.93
CA ILE A 337 6.15 4.34 -10.80
C ILE A 337 6.98 5.60 -10.50
N ARG A 338 7.96 5.51 -9.59
CA ARG A 338 8.73 6.67 -9.12
C ARG A 338 9.64 7.20 -10.21
N LYS A 339 10.27 6.29 -10.96
CA LYS A 339 11.15 6.66 -12.07
C LYS A 339 10.38 6.97 -13.35
N ARG A 340 9.06 6.76 -13.37
CA ARG A 340 8.21 6.80 -14.57
C ARG A 340 8.79 5.92 -15.70
N GLU A 341 9.37 4.78 -15.31
CA GLU A 341 10.00 3.84 -16.24
C GLU A 341 8.91 2.99 -16.88
N THR A 342 8.80 3.01 -18.21
CA THR A 342 7.77 2.26 -18.94
C THR A 342 8.08 0.77 -18.94
N VAL A 343 7.06 -0.07 -18.71
CA VAL A 343 7.24 -1.53 -18.82
C VAL A 343 7.27 -1.97 -20.28
N ASN A 344 8.04 -3.01 -20.57
CA ASN A 344 8.14 -3.61 -21.91
C ASN A 344 8.04 -5.14 -21.86
N PRO A 345 7.86 -5.83 -23.00
CA PRO A 345 7.72 -7.29 -23.01
C PRO A 345 8.99 -8.06 -22.57
N GLU A 346 10.15 -7.40 -22.51
CA GLU A 346 11.40 -7.98 -21.99
C GLU A 346 11.60 -7.70 -20.50
N SER A 347 10.68 -6.96 -19.88
CA SER A 347 10.71 -6.66 -18.44
C SER A 347 10.49 -7.94 -17.64
N ARG A 348 11.30 -8.13 -16.59
CA ARG A 348 11.30 -9.35 -15.80
C ARG A 348 10.33 -9.22 -14.63
N PHE A 349 9.36 -10.13 -14.61
CA PHE A 349 8.44 -10.32 -13.51
C PHE A 349 8.83 -11.55 -12.71
N ARG A 350 8.57 -11.54 -11.40
CA ARG A 350 8.75 -12.74 -10.57
C ARG A 350 7.55 -13.68 -10.78
N ILE A 351 7.77 -14.87 -11.29
CA ILE A 351 6.65 -15.76 -11.67
C ILE A 351 6.08 -16.59 -10.50
N ALA A 352 6.59 -16.39 -9.27
CA ALA A 352 6.13 -17.04 -8.04
C ALA A 352 5.93 -18.57 -8.23
N SER A 353 4.75 -19.11 -7.87
CA SER A 353 4.44 -20.53 -7.94
C SER A 353 4.50 -21.15 -9.34
N VAL A 354 4.55 -20.37 -10.42
CA VAL A 354 4.83 -20.87 -11.78
C VAL A 354 6.25 -21.45 -11.89
N THR A 355 7.12 -21.18 -10.90
CA THR A 355 8.42 -21.83 -10.76
C THR A 355 8.32 -23.34 -10.49
N LYS A 356 7.21 -23.82 -9.89
CA LYS A 356 7.05 -25.22 -9.49
C LYS A 356 7.13 -26.20 -10.67
N PRO A 357 6.39 -25.99 -11.79
CA PRO A 357 6.59 -26.77 -13.01
C PRO A 357 8.04 -26.87 -13.50
N LEU A 358 8.84 -25.80 -13.37
CA LEU A 358 10.26 -25.80 -13.76
C LEU A 358 11.08 -26.72 -12.83
N THR A 359 10.82 -26.69 -11.53
CA THR A 359 11.41 -27.63 -10.57
C THR A 359 10.98 -29.07 -10.87
N SER A 360 9.70 -29.30 -11.22
CA SER A 360 9.22 -30.62 -11.61
C SER A 360 9.96 -31.14 -12.84
N ALA A 361 10.12 -30.30 -13.88
CA ALA A 361 10.90 -30.64 -15.06
C ALA A 361 12.36 -30.99 -14.71
N ALA A 362 12.99 -30.24 -13.80
CA ALA A 362 14.33 -30.55 -13.31
C ALA A 362 14.40 -31.93 -12.63
N ILE A 363 13.40 -32.31 -11.83
CA ILE A 363 13.33 -33.65 -11.21
C ILE A 363 13.19 -34.74 -12.27
N PHE A 364 12.31 -34.55 -13.27
CA PHE A 364 12.18 -35.51 -14.36
C PHE A 364 13.45 -35.60 -15.22
N LYS A 365 14.21 -34.50 -15.35
CA LYS A 365 15.50 -34.52 -16.03
C LYS A 365 16.55 -35.36 -15.29
N LEU A 366 16.53 -35.36 -13.94
CA LEU A 366 17.37 -36.30 -13.17
C LEU A 366 16.98 -37.76 -13.43
N ILE A 367 15.70 -38.06 -13.66
CA ILE A 367 15.23 -39.41 -14.02
C ILE A 367 15.75 -39.79 -15.41
N GLU A 368 15.58 -38.90 -16.38
CA GLU A 368 16.07 -39.10 -17.75
C GLU A 368 17.60 -39.34 -17.79
N MET A 369 18.34 -38.65 -16.92
CA MET A 369 19.80 -38.81 -16.77
C MET A 369 20.20 -40.05 -15.93
N GLY A 370 19.24 -40.82 -15.42
CA GLY A 370 19.48 -41.98 -14.55
C GLY A 370 19.99 -41.66 -13.14
N LEU A 371 20.01 -40.37 -12.76
CA LEU A 371 20.46 -39.90 -11.44
C LEU A 371 19.39 -40.10 -10.36
N LEU A 372 18.11 -39.99 -10.73
CA LEU A 372 16.98 -40.35 -9.88
C LEU A 372 16.31 -41.61 -10.44
N LYS A 373 16.33 -42.72 -9.69
CA LYS A 373 15.85 -44.03 -10.15
C LYS A 373 14.33 -44.14 -10.15
N SER A 374 13.68 -43.53 -9.16
CA SER A 374 12.21 -43.59 -9.02
C SER A 374 11.69 -42.42 -8.19
N LEU A 375 10.45 -42.01 -8.46
CA LEU A 375 9.72 -41.04 -7.65
C LEU A 375 9.37 -41.58 -6.24
N ASP A 376 9.44 -42.89 -6.03
CA ASP A 376 9.12 -43.53 -4.75
C ASP A 376 10.36 -43.65 -3.82
N GLN A 377 11.51 -43.16 -4.26
CA GLN A 377 12.69 -43.04 -3.40
C GLN A 377 12.41 -42.14 -2.20
N LYS A 378 12.91 -42.54 -1.04
CA LYS A 378 12.78 -41.77 0.20
C LYS A 378 13.62 -40.50 0.12
N VAL A 379 13.06 -39.41 0.64
CA VAL A 379 13.75 -38.12 0.68
C VAL A 379 14.71 -38.06 1.86
N PHE A 380 14.24 -38.50 3.03
CA PHE A 380 14.97 -38.42 4.30
C PHE A 380 15.33 -39.83 4.81
N GLY A 381 16.35 -39.90 5.67
CA GLY A 381 16.80 -41.14 6.33
C GLY A 381 18.26 -41.48 6.04
N MET A 382 19.03 -41.83 7.07
CA MET A 382 20.49 -41.98 7.00
C MET A 382 20.99 -43.06 6.03
N GLY A 383 20.22 -44.13 5.79
CA GLY A 383 20.64 -45.24 4.93
C GLY A 383 20.08 -45.22 3.51
N ASN A 384 18.85 -44.70 3.32
CA ASN A 384 18.09 -44.84 2.07
C ASN A 384 17.46 -43.54 1.56
N GLY A 385 17.62 -42.43 2.28
CA GLY A 385 17.11 -41.12 1.90
C GLY A 385 18.08 -40.37 0.99
N ILE A 386 17.59 -39.77 -0.10
CA ILE A 386 18.42 -38.98 -1.02
C ILE A 386 19.16 -37.83 -0.30
N LEU A 387 18.48 -37.18 0.65
CA LEU A 387 19.05 -36.10 1.45
C LEU A 387 19.66 -36.58 2.79
N GLY A 388 19.59 -37.88 3.07
CA GLY A 388 20.07 -38.45 4.33
C GLY A 388 19.36 -37.88 5.56
N GLY A 389 20.10 -37.80 6.66
CA GLY A 389 19.74 -37.04 7.88
C GLY A 389 20.39 -35.65 7.93
N LYS A 390 20.71 -35.05 6.79
CA LYS A 390 21.45 -33.76 6.72
C LYS A 390 20.63 -32.55 7.20
N PHE A 391 19.33 -32.71 7.40
CA PHE A 391 18.43 -31.63 7.80
C PHE A 391 17.81 -31.94 9.16
N GLY A 392 17.84 -30.95 10.05
CA GLY A 392 17.44 -31.08 11.45
C GLY A 392 18.60 -31.43 12.37
N THR A 393 18.40 -31.24 13.67
CA THR A 393 19.33 -31.54 14.76
C THR A 393 18.73 -32.54 15.75
N LYS A 394 17.42 -32.79 15.66
CA LYS A 394 16.68 -33.75 16.49
C LYS A 394 16.50 -35.09 15.76
N PRO A 395 16.19 -36.19 16.48
CA PRO A 395 15.71 -37.41 15.85
C PRO A 395 14.56 -37.12 14.89
N LEU A 396 14.66 -37.62 13.66
CA LEU A 396 13.64 -37.37 12.63
C LEU A 396 12.30 -37.94 13.05
N ASN A 397 11.22 -37.19 12.81
CA ASN A 397 9.86 -37.70 12.92
C ASN A 397 9.71 -38.97 12.05
N PRO A 398 9.18 -40.09 12.57
CA PRO A 398 8.96 -41.30 11.79
C PRO A 398 8.21 -41.10 10.48
N LEU A 399 7.26 -40.16 10.42
CA LEU A 399 6.53 -39.81 9.20
C LEU A 399 7.44 -39.20 8.13
N LEU A 400 8.49 -38.45 8.51
CA LEU A 400 9.43 -37.89 7.53
C LEU A 400 10.18 -38.99 6.77
N LEU A 401 10.48 -40.11 7.43
CA LEU A 401 11.14 -41.27 6.82
C LEU A 401 10.25 -41.95 5.74
N LEU A 402 8.95 -41.66 5.73
CA LEU A 402 8.01 -42.19 4.74
C LEU A 402 7.89 -41.28 3.51
N VAL A 403 8.33 -40.02 3.57
CA VAL A 403 8.21 -39.05 2.49
C VAL A 403 9.04 -39.48 1.27
N THR A 404 8.39 -39.52 0.10
CA THR A 404 9.01 -39.82 -1.19
C THR A 404 9.09 -38.57 -2.07
N VAL A 405 9.87 -38.62 -3.15
CA VAL A 405 9.91 -37.54 -4.15
C VAL A 405 8.51 -37.27 -4.73
N ARG A 406 7.73 -38.33 -4.97
CA ARG A 406 6.32 -38.27 -5.41
C ARG A 406 5.46 -37.45 -4.45
N HIS A 407 5.61 -37.67 -3.15
CA HIS A 407 4.86 -36.92 -2.13
C HIS A 407 5.18 -35.43 -2.17
N LEU A 408 6.44 -35.06 -2.38
CA LEU A 408 6.82 -33.64 -2.51
C LEU A 408 6.22 -33.01 -3.79
N LEU A 409 6.36 -33.67 -4.95
CA LEU A 409 5.85 -33.18 -6.24
C LEU A 409 4.33 -32.98 -6.23
N THR A 410 3.61 -33.88 -5.56
CA THR A 410 2.15 -33.91 -5.55
C THR A 410 1.51 -33.20 -4.37
N HIS A 411 2.30 -32.46 -3.57
CA HIS A 411 1.83 -31.78 -2.37
C HIS A 411 1.17 -32.72 -1.34
N ARG A 412 1.69 -33.94 -1.20
CA ARG A 412 1.20 -34.96 -0.26
C ARG A 412 2.26 -35.41 0.73
N ALA A 413 3.15 -34.49 1.11
CA ALA A 413 4.20 -34.76 2.10
C ALA A 413 3.66 -34.99 3.52
N GLY A 414 2.42 -34.54 3.79
CA GLY A 414 1.76 -34.71 5.08
C GLY A 414 1.79 -33.47 5.99
N GLY A 415 2.23 -32.29 5.49
CA GLY A 415 2.28 -31.07 6.30
C GLY A 415 2.89 -29.87 5.56
N TRP A 416 3.38 -28.90 6.35
CA TRP A 416 4.01 -27.65 5.88
C TRP A 416 3.12 -26.81 4.95
N SER A 417 1.87 -26.62 5.38
CA SER A 417 0.89 -25.81 4.64
C SER A 417 1.37 -24.38 4.43
N ASN A 418 1.19 -23.85 3.23
CA ASN A 418 1.43 -22.43 2.95
C ASN A 418 0.55 -21.50 3.79
N GLN A 419 -0.57 -21.98 4.36
CA GLN A 419 -1.39 -21.19 5.29
C GLN A 419 -0.60 -20.77 6.54
N MET A 420 0.41 -21.56 6.94
CA MET A 420 1.27 -21.27 8.08
C MET A 420 2.35 -20.23 7.77
N LYS A 421 2.53 -19.84 6.50
CA LYS A 421 3.54 -18.87 6.04
C LYS A 421 4.96 -19.19 6.52
N ILE A 422 5.33 -20.48 6.55
CA ILE A 422 6.58 -20.97 7.18
C ILE A 422 7.82 -20.31 6.56
N GLU A 423 7.83 -20.15 5.24
CA GLU A 423 8.91 -19.56 4.46
C GLU A 423 9.23 -18.09 4.82
N PHE A 424 8.33 -17.42 5.53
CA PHE A 424 8.48 -16.03 5.96
C PHE A 424 8.84 -15.88 7.45
N LYS A 425 8.81 -16.98 8.23
CA LYS A 425 9.03 -16.93 9.69
C LYS A 425 10.50 -16.74 10.09
N GLN A 426 11.44 -17.09 9.22
CA GLN A 426 12.88 -17.01 9.48
C GLN A 426 13.64 -16.41 8.28
N PRO A 427 13.39 -15.14 7.92
CA PRO A 427 13.87 -14.53 6.68
C PRO A 427 15.39 -14.32 6.63
N THR A 428 16.05 -14.30 7.79
CA THR A 428 17.49 -14.10 7.96
C THR A 428 18.30 -15.39 7.83
N LEU A 429 17.67 -16.55 7.98
CA LEU A 429 18.39 -17.83 7.91
C LEU A 429 18.85 -18.15 6.49
N GLU A 430 20.04 -18.75 6.41
CA GLU A 430 20.51 -19.35 5.18
C GLU A 430 19.67 -20.57 4.83
N ARG A 431 19.56 -20.88 3.54
CA ARG A 431 18.53 -21.82 3.05
C ARG A 431 18.69 -23.24 3.61
N HIS A 432 19.90 -23.66 3.98
CA HIS A 432 20.10 -24.97 4.64
C HIS A 432 19.63 -24.93 6.10
N GLN A 433 20.09 -23.93 6.87
CA GLN A 433 19.69 -23.70 8.26
C GLN A 433 18.17 -23.55 8.39
N PHE A 434 17.55 -22.81 7.46
CA PHE A 434 16.10 -22.66 7.37
C PHE A 434 15.39 -24.01 7.25
N LEU A 435 15.80 -24.87 6.30
CA LEU A 435 15.16 -26.18 6.12
C LEU A 435 15.40 -27.11 7.31
N SER A 436 16.57 -27.04 7.95
CA SER A 436 16.82 -27.77 9.20
C SER A 436 15.92 -27.29 10.34
N TRP A 437 15.76 -25.97 10.49
CA TRP A 437 14.81 -25.38 11.43
C TRP A 437 13.38 -25.84 11.15
N VAL A 438 12.96 -25.93 9.88
CA VAL A 438 11.62 -26.42 9.52
C VAL A 438 11.41 -27.87 9.99
N ILE A 439 12.39 -28.74 9.77
CA ILE A 439 12.34 -30.15 10.19
C ILE A 439 12.29 -30.27 11.73
N ASP A 440 13.05 -29.44 12.44
CA ASP A 440 13.11 -29.47 13.91
C ASP A 440 11.89 -28.85 14.60
N THR A 441 11.14 -28.01 13.89
CA THR A 441 10.06 -27.18 14.46
C THR A 441 8.68 -27.66 14.05
N PHE A 442 8.49 -28.11 12.80
CA PHE A 442 7.18 -28.46 12.26
C PHE A 442 7.07 -29.96 12.01
N GLN A 443 6.19 -30.59 12.78
CA GLN A 443 5.83 -31.99 12.60
C GLN A 443 4.88 -32.15 11.41
N LEU A 444 4.90 -33.33 10.78
CA LEU A 444 3.89 -33.70 9.79
C LEU A 444 2.58 -34.05 10.50
N GLU A 445 1.47 -33.53 9.98
CA GLU A 445 0.12 -33.71 10.52
C GLU A 445 -0.56 -34.97 9.98
N TYR A 446 -0.20 -35.37 8.75
CA TYR A 446 -0.81 -36.50 8.05
C TYR A 446 0.23 -37.51 7.61
N LEU A 447 -0.21 -38.77 7.46
CA LEU A 447 0.60 -39.80 6.82
C LEU A 447 0.96 -39.37 5.39
N PRO A 448 2.24 -39.40 4.97
CA PRO A 448 2.60 -39.01 3.61
C PRO A 448 1.83 -39.83 2.56
N GLY A 449 1.27 -39.15 1.57
CA GLY A 449 0.45 -39.74 0.51
C GLY A 449 -1.06 -39.65 0.73
N THR A 450 -1.54 -39.44 1.97
CA THR A 450 -2.99 -39.52 2.26
C THR A 450 -3.74 -38.19 2.18
N ALA A 451 -3.07 -37.07 2.41
CA ALA A 451 -3.69 -35.74 2.39
C ALA A 451 -2.96 -34.79 1.44
N TYR A 452 -3.73 -33.98 0.70
CA TYR A 452 -3.20 -32.88 -0.11
C TYR A 452 -3.02 -31.63 0.74
N VAL A 453 -1.79 -31.12 0.79
CA VAL A 453 -1.40 -29.88 1.49
C VAL A 453 -0.45 -29.09 0.60
N TYR A 454 -0.94 -27.99 0.02
CA TYR A 454 -0.12 -27.13 -0.83
C TYR A 454 1.05 -26.54 -0.02
N SER A 455 2.27 -26.87 -0.44
CA SER A 455 3.50 -26.61 0.33
C SER A 455 4.64 -26.11 -0.54
N ASN A 456 5.13 -24.92 -0.23
CA ASN A 456 6.36 -24.36 -0.77
C ASN A 456 7.59 -25.08 -0.22
N ILE A 457 7.56 -25.48 1.05
CA ILE A 457 8.64 -26.22 1.71
C ILE A 457 8.95 -27.52 0.96
N GLY A 458 7.92 -28.27 0.54
CA GLY A 458 8.12 -29.48 -0.25
C GLY A 458 8.92 -29.25 -1.54
N TYR A 459 8.66 -28.13 -2.24
CA TYR A 459 9.41 -27.76 -3.44
C TYR A 459 10.82 -27.24 -3.14
N MET A 460 11.04 -26.66 -1.95
CA MET A 460 12.40 -26.31 -1.51
C MET A 460 13.25 -27.57 -1.30
N PHE A 461 12.67 -28.65 -0.76
CA PHE A 461 13.36 -29.95 -0.67
C PHE A 461 13.61 -30.59 -2.03
N LEU A 462 12.68 -30.47 -2.99
CA LEU A 462 12.93 -30.90 -4.39
C LEU A 462 14.15 -30.17 -4.98
N GLY A 463 14.30 -28.87 -4.72
CA GLY A 463 15.51 -28.12 -5.11
C GLY A 463 16.79 -28.70 -4.50
N ARG A 464 16.75 -29.19 -3.24
CA ARG A 464 17.89 -29.85 -2.60
C ARG A 464 18.18 -31.23 -3.17
N ILE A 465 17.15 -31.96 -3.62
CA ILE A 465 17.33 -33.24 -4.33
C ILE A 465 18.07 -33.02 -5.65
N VAL A 466 17.71 -31.97 -6.40
CA VAL A 466 18.45 -31.58 -7.62
C VAL A 466 19.91 -31.35 -7.31
N GLU A 467 20.22 -30.56 -6.29
CA GLU A 467 21.61 -30.26 -5.92
C GLU A 467 22.37 -31.51 -5.47
N ALA A 468 21.74 -32.35 -4.65
CA ALA A 468 22.37 -33.56 -4.11
C ALA A 468 22.70 -34.60 -5.19
N LEU A 469 21.82 -34.79 -6.19
CA LEU A 469 21.99 -35.81 -7.22
C LEU A 469 22.81 -35.34 -8.42
N SER A 470 22.82 -34.04 -8.72
CA SER A 470 23.54 -33.49 -9.87
C SER A 470 24.91 -32.92 -9.54
N ASN A 471 25.21 -32.67 -8.26
CA ASN A 471 26.38 -31.92 -7.80
C ASN A 471 26.50 -30.51 -8.43
N GLN A 472 25.37 -29.93 -8.87
CA GLN A 472 25.26 -28.56 -9.38
C GLN A 472 24.38 -27.74 -8.44
N THR A 473 24.54 -26.42 -8.41
CA THR A 473 23.55 -25.57 -7.74
C THR A 473 22.21 -25.67 -8.48
N TYR A 474 21.09 -25.48 -7.76
CA TYR A 474 19.76 -25.56 -8.38
C TYR A 474 19.62 -24.60 -9.57
N ASP A 475 20.11 -23.37 -9.45
CA ASP A 475 20.03 -22.35 -10.51
C ASP A 475 20.84 -22.76 -11.75
N ALA A 476 22.05 -23.29 -11.56
CA ALA A 476 22.88 -23.77 -12.66
C ALA A 476 22.24 -24.98 -13.36
N PHE A 477 21.69 -25.94 -12.59
CA PHE A 477 21.05 -27.12 -13.15
C PHE A 477 19.81 -26.76 -13.97
N VAL A 478 18.90 -25.94 -13.40
CA VAL A 478 17.68 -25.51 -14.10
C VAL A 478 18.03 -24.70 -15.35
N LYS A 479 19.01 -23.79 -15.27
CA LYS A 479 19.45 -23.03 -16.42
C LYS A 479 19.92 -23.94 -17.55
N ARG A 480 20.86 -24.85 -17.26
CA ARG A 480 21.50 -25.71 -18.26
C ARG A 480 20.55 -26.76 -18.84
N HIS A 481 19.70 -27.34 -18.01
CA HIS A 481 18.97 -28.55 -18.37
C HIS A 481 17.47 -28.32 -18.61
N VAL A 482 16.93 -27.15 -18.26
CA VAL A 482 15.53 -26.79 -18.48
C VAL A 482 15.42 -25.52 -19.35
N PHE A 483 16.12 -24.44 -18.99
CA PHE A 483 15.98 -23.17 -19.71
C PHE A 483 16.64 -23.16 -21.09
N GLU A 484 17.94 -23.47 -21.16
CA GLU A 484 18.71 -23.44 -22.41
C GLU A 484 18.12 -24.35 -23.50
N PRO A 485 17.73 -25.62 -23.21
CA PRO A 485 17.10 -26.48 -24.21
C PRO A 485 15.72 -26.00 -24.67
N SER A 486 15.04 -25.19 -23.85
CA SER A 486 13.73 -24.60 -24.16
C SER A 486 13.84 -23.21 -24.79
N GLY A 487 15.05 -22.73 -25.11
CA GLY A 487 15.30 -21.40 -25.66
C GLY A 487 15.09 -20.23 -24.68
N ILE A 488 15.00 -20.51 -23.37
CA ILE A 488 14.78 -19.48 -22.35
C ILE A 488 16.11 -18.83 -21.98
N ILE A 489 16.36 -17.61 -22.47
CA ILE A 489 17.61 -16.87 -22.24
C ILE A 489 17.49 -15.77 -21.16
N GLY A 490 16.27 -15.36 -20.84
CA GLY A 490 15.97 -14.22 -19.96
C GLY A 490 15.44 -14.59 -18.57
N ALA A 491 15.50 -15.86 -18.15
CA ALA A 491 15.03 -16.28 -16.83
C ALA A 491 16.17 -16.39 -15.82
N ASN A 492 15.95 -15.91 -14.60
CA ASN A 492 16.91 -16.01 -13.50
C ASN A 492 16.18 -16.21 -12.17
N ILE A 493 16.85 -16.86 -11.21
CA ILE A 493 16.37 -16.87 -9.84
C ILE A 493 16.49 -15.47 -9.24
N GLY A 494 15.34 -14.89 -8.87
CA GLY A 494 15.25 -13.57 -8.26
C GLY A 494 16.01 -13.49 -6.93
N LYS A 495 16.63 -12.34 -6.67
CA LYS A 495 17.35 -12.08 -5.41
C LYS A 495 16.38 -11.69 -4.30
N ARG A 496 16.76 -11.97 -3.04
CA ARG A 496 15.88 -11.72 -1.88
C ARG A 496 15.64 -10.22 -1.67
N ARG A 497 16.69 -9.40 -1.77
CA ARG A 497 16.62 -7.97 -1.45
C ARG A 497 16.35 -7.12 -2.69
N ARG A 498 15.67 -6.01 -2.49
CA ARG A 498 15.30 -5.04 -3.53
C ARG A 498 16.52 -4.35 -4.12
N GLU A 499 17.56 -4.11 -3.33
CA GLU A 499 18.80 -3.48 -3.80
C GLU A 499 19.57 -4.41 -4.74
N GLN A 500 19.24 -5.71 -4.73
CA GLN A 500 19.81 -6.74 -5.60
C GLN A 500 18.93 -7.03 -6.83
N LYS A 501 18.02 -6.11 -7.16
CA LYS A 501 17.17 -6.16 -8.35
C LYS A 501 18.01 -6.36 -9.61
N LEU A 502 17.60 -7.28 -10.46
CA LEU A 502 18.26 -7.57 -11.74
C LEU A 502 17.94 -6.49 -12.78
N PRO A 503 18.79 -6.31 -13.81
CA PRO A 503 18.46 -5.45 -14.94
C PRO A 503 17.12 -5.80 -15.57
N ASN A 504 16.33 -4.79 -15.95
CA ASN A 504 14.97 -4.91 -16.50
C ASN A 504 13.95 -5.63 -15.60
N GLU A 505 14.29 -5.95 -14.35
CA GLU A 505 13.28 -6.45 -13.40
C GLU A 505 12.27 -5.33 -13.11
N VAL A 506 10.99 -5.64 -12.90
CA VAL A 506 10.02 -4.62 -12.50
C VAL A 506 10.21 -4.27 -11.02
N ARG A 507 9.80 -3.07 -10.61
CA ARG A 507 9.75 -2.71 -9.19
C ARG A 507 8.69 -3.56 -8.50
N PHE A 508 9.10 -4.41 -7.58
CA PHE A 508 8.14 -5.20 -6.81
C PHE A 508 7.30 -4.35 -5.88
N ILE A 509 6.03 -4.72 -5.84
CA ILE A 509 4.99 -4.17 -5.00
C ILE A 509 4.55 -5.32 -4.08
N GLN A 510 5.03 -5.30 -2.84
CA GLN A 510 4.75 -6.35 -1.87
C GLN A 510 3.36 -6.14 -1.28
N THR A 511 2.43 -7.05 -1.57
CA THR A 511 1.08 -7.01 -0.96
C THR A 511 1.02 -7.80 0.33
N ASP A 512 -0.02 -7.56 1.12
CA ASP A 512 -0.11 -7.96 2.52
C ASP A 512 -0.32 -9.46 2.78
N SER A 513 -0.48 -10.25 1.72
CA SER A 513 -0.40 -11.71 1.82
C SER A 513 1.03 -12.23 2.05
N GLY A 514 2.05 -11.36 2.02
CA GLY A 514 3.46 -11.77 1.94
C GLY A 514 3.86 -12.23 0.53
N GLY A 515 2.89 -12.26 -0.40
CA GLY A 515 3.11 -12.52 -1.81
C GLY A 515 3.58 -11.28 -2.54
N LEU A 516 4.60 -11.46 -3.39
CA LEU A 516 4.90 -10.53 -4.47
C LEU A 516 3.73 -10.60 -5.45
N LYS A 517 3.01 -9.49 -5.68
CA LYS A 517 2.05 -9.44 -6.80
C LYS A 517 2.84 -9.27 -8.08
N SER A 518 3.04 -10.40 -8.74
CA SER A 518 3.39 -10.48 -10.14
C SER A 518 2.53 -11.61 -10.69
N GLY A 519 1.41 -11.21 -11.29
CA GLY A 519 0.55 -12.12 -12.03
C GLY A 519 1.20 -12.38 -13.38
N PHE A 520 1.43 -13.65 -13.68
CA PHE A 520 1.78 -14.09 -15.03
C PHE A 520 0.56 -14.86 -15.55
N PHE A 521 -0.10 -14.32 -16.57
CA PHE A 521 -1.14 -15.04 -17.28
C PHE A 521 -0.51 -15.68 -18.52
N PHE A 522 -0.46 -17.01 -18.53
CA PHE A 522 -0.05 -17.79 -19.70
C PHE A 522 -1.29 -18.50 -20.24
N GLY A 523 -1.81 -18.01 -21.36
CA GLY A 523 -2.88 -18.68 -22.09
C GLY A 523 -2.32 -19.30 -23.36
N ILE A 524 -2.35 -20.63 -23.47
CA ILE A 524 -2.33 -21.31 -24.77
C ILE A 524 -3.79 -21.45 -25.17
N LEU A 525 -4.24 -20.61 -26.10
CA LEU A 525 -5.52 -20.84 -26.76
C LEU A 525 -5.29 -21.86 -27.87
N SER A 526 -5.63 -23.11 -27.61
CA SER A 526 -5.80 -24.11 -28.67
C SER A 526 -7.15 -23.83 -29.34
N PRO A 527 -7.19 -23.52 -30.64
CA PRO A 527 -8.46 -23.55 -31.36
C PRO A 527 -8.84 -25.02 -31.49
N THR A 528 -9.88 -25.45 -30.76
CA THR A 528 -10.74 -26.50 -31.31
C THR A 528 -11.49 -25.93 -32.50
#